data_AF-A0A5S6QE38-F1
#
_entry.id   AF-A0A5S6QE38-F1
#
_cell.length_a   1.000
_cell.length_b   1.000
_cell.length_c   1.000
_cell.angle_alpha   90.00
_cell.angle_beta   90.00
_cell.angle_gamma   90.00
#
_symmetry.space_group_name_H-M   'P 1'
#
loop_
_entity.id
_entity.type
_entity.pdbx_description
1 polymer ?
#
loop_
_entity_poly.entity_id
_entity_poly.type
_entity_poly.pdbx_seq_one_letter_code
_entity_poly.pdbx_strand_id
1 'polypeptide(L)'
;MSDSVNPPARRESPDSTHPDAFVEPEEPFTDDDFADSSILSEVSGEECNGFRLCSGEGYLERDENFEFELGCPSDDNITENFRSVSQYDVVDLVGDDKAGRPVIVFYAFRLPSSQIFDYELFLRYLVHVLDGFVEQDYSIIYFHYGWRRCNLPPLGWLVRAYRALDRRFKKNLKSLYIVHPTCLLRIIRTVFKPMISTKFERKVFYINYLHQLREVVRCDQLVIPREIEDHDRMLFQPGKLCEKPPLSPLLPTQQFGVTLKFILRNHPGAKVPPVVTDIVEFLRKHGLSTPGIFRRSVSIQEVRLWQERINGGQPVAYDADKHVHLSAVLLKTFLRELSEPITTFNLYGEIVKSAGCLPDEKTEHAKAIVDSLPPENYNLLKYLVEFLNEVASHSRVNLMNTSNLATVFGPNLAWPGDQQITLSQLLQLNEFAYRLISNSSRIFDLPTR
;
A
#
# COMPACT_ATOMS: atom_id res chain seq x y z
N MET A 1 -35.82 50.69 51.10
CA MET A 1 -35.59 50.80 49.65
C MET A 1 -34.15 50.41 49.39
N SER A 2 -33.93 49.13 49.14
CA SER A 2 -32.62 48.55 48.81
C SER A 2 -32.89 47.30 48.00
N ASP A 3 -33.12 47.49 46.70
CA ASP A 3 -33.44 46.41 45.76
C ASP A 3 -32.19 45.59 45.46
N SER A 4 -32.26 44.29 45.76
CA SER A 4 -31.29 43.28 45.34
C SER A 4 -31.65 42.82 43.92
N VAL A 5 -30.72 43.02 42.99
CA VAL A 5 -30.85 42.61 41.59
C VAL A 5 -30.52 41.11 41.48
N ASN A 6 -31.53 40.29 41.18
CA ASN A 6 -31.38 38.90 40.74
C ASN A 6 -31.08 38.87 39.23
N PRO A 7 -30.12 38.07 38.75
CA PRO A 7 -29.89 37.87 37.31
C PRO A 7 -30.92 36.89 36.70
N PRO A 8 -31.20 36.98 35.39
CA PRO A 8 -32.24 36.18 34.74
C PRO A 8 -31.78 34.74 34.45
N ALA A 9 -32.76 33.84 34.47
CA ALA A 9 -32.65 32.40 34.25
C ALA A 9 -31.94 32.03 32.93
N ARG A 10 -31.01 31.07 33.01
CA ARG A 10 -30.49 30.32 31.86
C ARG A 10 -31.63 29.49 31.26
N ARG A 11 -31.87 29.67 29.96
CA ARG A 11 -32.62 28.72 29.14
C ARG A 11 -31.82 27.43 29.01
N GLU A 12 -32.36 26.33 29.50
CA GLU A 12 -31.93 24.98 29.10
C GLU A 12 -32.17 24.82 27.60
N SER A 13 -31.15 24.35 26.89
CA SER A 13 -31.24 23.92 25.48
C SER A 13 -31.24 22.39 25.46
N PRO A 14 -32.03 21.75 24.59
CA PRO A 14 -32.28 20.32 24.64
C PRO A 14 -31.07 19.52 24.14
N ASP A 15 -30.92 18.37 24.76
CA ASP A 15 -30.14 17.20 24.38
C ASP A 15 -30.12 16.97 22.86
N SER A 16 -28.92 17.00 22.27
CA SER A 16 -28.66 16.54 20.90
C SER A 16 -27.73 15.34 20.98
N THR A 17 -28.35 14.17 21.07
CA THR A 17 -27.74 12.86 20.87
C THR A 17 -27.25 12.77 19.41
N HIS A 18 -25.93 12.77 19.20
CA HIS A 18 -25.31 12.36 17.94
C HIS A 18 -25.19 10.83 17.92
N PRO A 19 -25.68 10.11 16.87
CA PRO A 19 -25.66 8.63 16.88
C PRO A 19 -24.31 7.96 16.54
N ASP A 20 -23.23 8.70 16.24
CA ASP A 20 -21.97 8.10 15.74
C ASP A 20 -20.73 8.47 16.57
N ALA A 21 -20.90 8.70 17.87
CA ALA A 21 -19.74 8.79 18.77
C ALA A 21 -19.31 7.38 19.20
N PHE A 22 -18.12 6.96 18.78
CA PHE A 22 -17.46 5.74 19.22
C PHE A 22 -17.38 5.70 20.76
N VAL A 23 -18.03 4.70 21.35
CA VAL A 23 -17.97 4.42 22.79
C VAL A 23 -16.75 3.55 23.03
N GLU A 24 -15.81 4.07 23.83
CA GLU A 24 -14.62 3.36 24.26
C GLU A 24 -15.03 2.11 25.06
N PRO A 25 -14.65 0.89 24.66
CA PRO A 25 -14.99 -0.32 25.44
C PRO A 25 -14.25 -0.30 26.78
N GLU A 26 -14.99 -0.42 27.89
CA GLU A 26 -14.50 -0.40 29.29
C GLU A 26 -13.65 -1.63 29.70
N GLU A 27 -12.94 -2.27 28.78
CA GLU A 27 -12.02 -3.37 29.16
C GLU A 27 -10.59 -2.86 29.27
N PRO A 28 -9.96 -3.00 30.46
CA PRO A 28 -8.60 -2.54 30.67
C PRO A 28 -7.62 -3.26 29.73
N PHE A 29 -6.67 -2.50 29.20
CA PHE A 29 -5.52 -3.03 28.49
C PHE A 29 -4.85 -4.09 29.37
N THR A 30 -4.42 -5.20 28.77
CA THR A 30 -3.62 -6.18 29.52
C THR A 30 -2.31 -5.51 29.89
N ASP A 31 -2.21 -5.03 31.14
CA ASP A 31 -0.95 -4.64 31.74
C ASP A 31 0.04 -5.80 31.56
N ASP A 32 1.25 -5.44 31.13
CA ASP A 32 2.36 -6.28 30.71
C ASP A 32 3.00 -7.12 31.84
N ASP A 33 2.21 -7.55 32.82
CA ASP A 33 2.68 -8.34 33.96
C ASP A 33 2.09 -9.76 33.94
N PHE A 34 3.01 -10.71 33.73
CA PHE A 34 2.89 -12.17 33.80
C PHE A 34 2.23 -12.86 32.60
N ALA A 35 3.07 -13.59 31.87
CA ALA A 35 2.68 -14.64 30.93
C ALA A 35 1.64 -15.56 31.58
N ASP A 36 0.39 -15.43 31.14
CA ASP A 36 -0.69 -16.26 31.64
C ASP A 36 -0.53 -17.69 31.09
N SER A 37 -0.45 -18.64 32.01
CA SER A 37 -0.40 -20.08 31.75
C SER A 37 -1.59 -20.61 30.92
N SER A 38 -2.65 -19.81 30.77
CA SER A 38 -3.84 -20.13 29.98
C SER A 38 -3.54 -20.37 28.49
N ILE A 39 -2.66 -19.57 27.87
CA ILE A 39 -2.29 -19.74 26.44
C ILE A 39 -1.52 -21.05 26.23
N LEU A 40 -0.66 -21.44 27.18
CA LEU A 40 0.04 -22.73 27.13
C LEU A 40 -0.90 -23.92 27.40
N SER A 41 -1.99 -23.70 28.16
CA SER A 41 -2.97 -24.73 28.44
C SER A 41 -3.87 -25.06 27.25
N GLU A 42 -4.20 -24.08 26.38
CA GLU A 42 -4.88 -24.32 25.10
C GLU A 42 -4.04 -25.19 24.15
N VAL A 43 -2.70 -25.09 24.22
CA VAL A 43 -1.77 -25.93 23.44
C VAL A 43 -1.79 -27.40 23.91
N SER A 44 -2.23 -27.67 25.13
CA SER A 44 -2.31 -29.03 25.70
C SER A 44 -3.69 -29.69 25.62
N GLY A 45 -4.74 -28.91 25.31
CA GLY A 45 -6.14 -29.36 25.41
C GLY A 45 -6.83 -29.72 24.09
N GLU A 46 -6.30 -29.29 22.94
CA GLU A 46 -6.77 -29.81 21.65
C GLU A 46 -6.11 -31.17 21.39
N GLU A 47 -6.87 -32.25 21.56
CA GLU A 47 -6.48 -33.58 21.11
C GLU A 47 -6.04 -33.52 19.65
N CYS A 48 -4.73 -33.56 19.42
CA CYS A 48 -4.10 -33.83 18.14
C CYS A 48 -4.38 -35.28 17.73
N ASN A 49 -5.65 -35.60 17.46
CA ASN A 49 -6.05 -36.88 16.91
C ASN A 49 -5.73 -36.88 15.42
N GLY A 50 -4.46 -37.20 15.12
CA GLY A 50 -3.96 -37.29 13.75
C GLY A 50 -2.43 -37.38 13.63
N PHE A 51 -1.66 -37.26 14.71
CA PHE A 51 -0.20 -37.41 14.63
C PHE A 51 0.20 -38.89 14.83
N ARG A 52 0.06 -39.71 13.78
CA ARG A 52 0.92 -40.89 13.67
C ARG A 52 2.33 -40.41 13.37
N LEU A 53 3.25 -40.67 14.30
CA LEU A 53 4.68 -40.64 14.01
C LEU A 53 4.96 -41.62 12.87
N CYS A 54 5.10 -41.11 11.65
CA CYS A 54 5.82 -41.79 10.59
C CYS A 54 7.23 -41.23 10.57
N SER A 55 8.17 -42.13 10.85
CA SER A 55 9.61 -41.96 10.78
C SER A 55 10.04 -41.56 9.37
N GLY A 56 11.19 -40.90 9.27
CA GLY A 56 11.68 -40.17 8.09
C GLY A 56 11.41 -40.77 6.72
N GLU A 57 10.95 -39.91 5.81
CA GLU A 57 11.15 -40.03 4.36
C GLU A 57 11.15 -38.62 3.73
N GLY A 58 11.83 -38.51 2.59
CA GLY A 58 12.42 -37.28 2.04
C GLY A 58 11.47 -36.22 1.47
N TYR A 59 12.07 -35.06 1.18
CA TYR A 59 11.45 -33.78 0.80
C TYR A 59 10.80 -33.73 -0.60
N LEU A 60 10.51 -34.86 -1.24
CA LEU A 60 9.93 -34.92 -2.58
C LEU A 60 9.09 -36.20 -2.70
N GLU A 61 7.77 -36.09 -2.59
CA GLU A 61 6.73 -36.80 -3.38
C GLU A 61 5.37 -36.78 -2.68
N ARG A 62 4.34 -36.32 -3.42
CA ARG A 62 2.88 -36.40 -3.16
C ARG A 62 2.36 -35.56 -1.98
N ASP A 63 1.36 -34.70 -2.15
CA ASP A 63 0.01 -35.04 -2.59
C ASP A 63 -0.50 -34.25 -3.81
N GLU A 64 -0.72 -34.96 -4.91
CA GLU A 64 -1.49 -34.53 -6.10
C GLU A 64 -3.02 -34.65 -5.87
N ASN A 65 -3.46 -34.89 -4.64
CA ASN A 65 -4.88 -35.05 -4.30
C ASN A 65 -5.55 -33.77 -3.75
N PHE A 66 -4.82 -32.66 -3.60
CA PHE A 66 -5.38 -31.45 -3.00
C PHE A 66 -6.15 -30.55 -4.00
N GLU A 67 -5.91 -30.71 -5.30
CA GLU A 67 -6.66 -29.98 -6.34
C GLU A 67 -8.11 -30.46 -6.50
N PHE A 68 -8.48 -31.59 -5.88
CA PHE A 68 -9.86 -32.09 -5.89
C PHE A 68 -10.70 -31.59 -4.70
N GLU A 69 -10.06 -31.10 -3.63
CA GLU A 69 -10.74 -30.58 -2.42
C GLU A 69 -10.89 -29.05 -2.44
N LEU A 70 -10.03 -28.35 -3.18
CA LEU A 70 -10.18 -26.94 -3.54
C LEU A 70 -10.51 -26.89 -5.03
N GLY A 71 -11.81 -26.88 -5.36
CA GLY A 71 -12.28 -26.90 -6.75
C GLY A 71 -11.51 -25.96 -7.67
N CYS A 72 -11.32 -26.37 -8.93
CA CYS A 72 -10.72 -25.54 -9.97
C CYS A 72 -11.36 -24.15 -10.00
N PRO A 73 -10.61 -23.08 -10.32
CA PRO A 73 -11.19 -21.78 -10.55
C PRO A 73 -11.89 -21.82 -11.92
N SER A 74 -13.09 -22.40 -11.96
CA SER A 74 -14.07 -22.09 -12.99
C SER A 74 -14.49 -20.64 -12.79
N ASP A 75 -14.69 -19.93 -13.91
CA ASP A 75 -15.13 -18.53 -14.06
C ASP A 75 -16.48 -18.17 -13.38
N ASP A 76 -16.94 -18.98 -12.44
CA ASP A 76 -18.14 -18.79 -11.64
C ASP A 76 -17.75 -18.61 -10.15
N ASN A 77 -17.11 -17.50 -9.81
CA ASN A 77 -17.15 -17.00 -8.44
C ASN A 77 -17.70 -15.58 -8.41
N ILE A 78 -19.04 -15.56 -8.50
CA ILE A 78 -19.93 -14.47 -8.17
C ILE A 78 -19.41 -13.78 -6.90
N THR A 79 -18.96 -12.53 -7.06
CA THR A 79 -19.01 -11.44 -6.07
C THR A 79 -19.18 -11.89 -4.61
N GLU A 80 -18.15 -12.50 -4.03
CA GLU A 80 -18.16 -12.76 -2.58
C GLU A 80 -18.19 -11.41 -1.87
N ASN A 81 -19.26 -11.15 -1.12
CA ASN A 81 -19.46 -9.86 -0.49
C ASN A 81 -18.62 -9.75 0.79
N PHE A 82 -17.39 -9.26 0.65
CA PHE A 82 -16.47 -9.04 1.77
C PHE A 82 -16.84 -7.87 2.68
N ARG A 83 -18.00 -7.21 2.50
CA ARG A 83 -18.39 -6.01 3.25
C ARG A 83 -18.35 -6.21 4.77
N SER A 84 -18.70 -7.41 5.26
CA SER A 84 -18.67 -7.74 6.68
C SER A 84 -17.27 -7.75 7.28
N VAL A 85 -16.22 -7.99 6.48
CA VAL A 85 -14.82 -8.01 6.95
C VAL A 85 -14.05 -6.75 6.53
N SER A 86 -14.37 -6.15 5.37
CA SER A 86 -13.71 -4.94 4.88
C SER A 86 -14.08 -3.69 5.67
N GLN A 87 -15.26 -3.65 6.30
CA GLN A 87 -15.73 -2.51 7.10
C GLN A 87 -14.87 -2.19 8.33
N TYR A 88 -13.99 -3.11 8.74
CA TYR A 88 -13.12 -2.94 9.90
C TYR A 88 -11.78 -2.29 9.54
N ASP A 89 -11.51 -2.04 8.25
CA ASP A 89 -10.27 -1.41 7.77
C ASP A 89 -8.98 -2.03 8.35
N VAL A 90 -8.98 -3.35 8.55
CA VAL A 90 -7.86 -4.11 9.12
C VAL A 90 -6.64 -4.07 8.18
N VAL A 91 -6.89 -4.00 6.88
CA VAL A 91 -5.87 -4.02 5.83
C VAL A 91 -6.02 -2.77 4.98
N ASP A 92 -5.00 -1.92 5.01
CA ASP A 92 -4.88 -0.73 4.17
C ASP A 92 -3.72 -0.88 3.20
N LEU A 93 -3.80 -0.26 2.03
CA LEU A 93 -2.66 -0.18 1.12
C LEU A 93 -2.05 1.22 1.19
N VAL A 94 -0.82 1.29 1.65
CA VAL A 94 -0.15 2.56 1.91
C VAL A 94 0.91 2.79 0.86
N GLY A 95 0.49 3.34 -0.29
CA GLY A 95 1.40 3.83 -1.33
C GLY A 95 2.53 2.85 -1.66
N ASP A 96 3.73 3.40 -1.89
CA ASP A 96 4.93 2.60 -2.18
C ASP A 96 6.05 2.83 -1.16
N ASP A 97 6.86 1.79 -0.88
CA ASP A 97 8.07 1.91 -0.09
C ASP A 97 9.13 2.77 -0.81
N LYS A 98 10.28 2.98 -0.15
CA LYS A 98 11.39 3.75 -0.74
C LYS A 98 11.97 3.12 -2.03
N ALA A 99 11.57 1.89 -2.40
CA ALA A 99 11.95 1.22 -3.63
C ALA A 99 10.85 1.26 -4.72
N GLY A 100 9.71 1.92 -4.46
CA GLY A 100 8.58 1.93 -5.39
C GLY A 100 7.80 0.62 -5.43
N ARG A 101 7.81 -0.15 -4.32
CA ARG A 101 7.01 -1.37 -4.14
C ARG A 101 5.75 -1.06 -3.34
N PRO A 102 4.57 -1.56 -3.73
CA PRO A 102 3.35 -1.37 -2.96
C PRO A 102 3.54 -1.87 -1.53
N VAL A 103 3.10 -1.07 -0.56
CA VAL A 103 3.15 -1.42 0.85
C VAL A 103 1.76 -1.73 1.36
N ILE A 104 1.59 -2.94 1.88
CA ILE A 104 0.34 -3.43 2.44
C ILE A 104 0.45 -3.32 3.95
N VAL A 105 -0.48 -2.64 4.59
CA VAL A 105 -0.45 -2.34 6.02
C VAL A 105 -1.56 -3.08 6.73
N PHE A 106 -1.22 -3.72 7.83
CA PHE A 106 -2.14 -4.45 8.69
C PHE A 106 -2.19 -3.76 10.04
N TYR A 107 -3.40 -3.44 10.49
CA TYR A 107 -3.66 -2.83 11.78
C TYR A 107 -4.29 -3.84 12.71
N ALA A 108 -3.50 -4.35 13.65
CA ALA A 108 -4.01 -5.39 14.51
C ALA A 108 -5.05 -4.89 15.54
N PHE A 109 -4.96 -3.64 15.99
CA PHE A 109 -5.97 -3.05 16.89
C PHE A 109 -7.38 -2.98 16.28
N ARG A 110 -7.48 -3.01 14.95
CA ARG A 110 -8.74 -3.00 14.21
C ARG A 110 -9.36 -4.38 14.05
N LEU A 111 -8.65 -5.46 14.41
CA LEU A 111 -9.21 -6.81 14.41
C LEU A 111 -10.29 -6.91 15.50
N PRO A 112 -11.55 -7.21 15.13
CA PRO A 112 -12.61 -7.41 16.11
C PRO A 112 -12.49 -8.78 16.80
N SER A 113 -13.31 -8.97 17.84
CA SER A 113 -13.28 -10.17 18.68
C SER A 113 -13.59 -11.44 17.88
N SER A 114 -12.92 -12.54 18.25
CA SER A 114 -13.05 -13.85 17.62
C SER A 114 -14.45 -14.47 17.69
N GLN A 115 -15.29 -13.98 18.60
CA GLN A 115 -16.67 -14.43 18.76
C GLN A 115 -17.63 -13.84 17.72
N ILE A 116 -17.26 -12.72 17.09
CA ILE A 116 -18.11 -11.95 16.17
C ILE A 116 -17.49 -11.91 14.77
N PHE A 117 -16.19 -12.19 14.65
CA PHE A 117 -15.44 -12.08 13.41
C PHE A 117 -15.23 -13.43 12.71
N ASP A 118 -15.64 -13.50 11.45
CA ASP A 118 -15.38 -14.65 10.60
C ASP A 118 -13.94 -14.58 10.04
N TYR A 119 -13.01 -15.22 10.75
CA TYR A 119 -11.61 -15.30 10.33
C TYR A 119 -11.40 -16.10 9.04
N GLU A 120 -12.29 -17.03 8.67
CA GLU A 120 -12.15 -17.81 7.43
C GLU A 120 -12.61 -16.97 6.23
N LEU A 121 -13.67 -16.18 6.36
CA LEU A 121 -14.04 -15.15 5.39
C LEU A 121 -12.95 -14.05 5.31
N PHE A 122 -12.37 -13.65 6.44
CA PHE A 122 -11.25 -12.71 6.44
C PHE A 122 -10.01 -13.25 5.75
N LEU A 123 -9.71 -14.55 5.91
CA LEU A 123 -8.59 -15.18 5.20
C LEU A 123 -8.82 -15.18 3.68
N ARG A 124 -10.03 -15.48 3.23
CA ARG A 124 -10.39 -15.42 1.80
C ARG A 124 -10.34 -13.99 1.26
N TYR A 125 -10.83 -13.02 2.03
CA TYR A 125 -10.67 -11.59 1.74
C TYR A 125 -9.19 -11.22 1.62
N LEU A 126 -8.36 -11.66 2.56
CA LEU A 126 -6.93 -11.38 2.57
C LEU A 126 -6.23 -11.95 1.33
N VAL A 127 -6.54 -13.20 0.97
CA VAL A 127 -6.01 -13.82 -0.25
C VAL A 127 -6.47 -13.05 -1.48
N HIS A 128 -7.75 -12.68 -1.56
CA HIS A 128 -8.31 -11.89 -2.66
C HIS A 128 -7.61 -10.53 -2.81
N VAL A 129 -7.42 -9.80 -1.70
CA VAL A 129 -6.69 -8.53 -1.66
C VAL A 129 -5.25 -8.71 -2.14
N LEU A 130 -4.55 -9.70 -1.60
CA LEU A 130 -3.16 -9.93 -1.93
C LEU A 130 -2.96 -10.43 -3.36
N ASP A 131 -3.93 -11.12 -3.96
CA ASP A 131 -3.84 -11.66 -5.33
C ASP A 131 -3.66 -10.53 -6.36
N GLY A 132 -4.24 -9.34 -6.11
CA GLY A 132 -4.01 -8.14 -6.91
C GLY A 132 -2.55 -7.62 -6.89
N PHE A 133 -1.74 -8.02 -5.91
CA PHE A 133 -0.35 -7.62 -5.73
C PHE A 133 0.64 -8.78 -5.81
N VAL A 134 0.15 -10.03 -5.77
CA VAL A 134 0.97 -11.24 -5.67
C VAL A 134 1.94 -11.37 -6.83
N GLU A 135 1.59 -10.76 -7.95
CA GLU A 135 2.36 -10.69 -9.17
C GLU A 135 3.58 -9.75 -9.03
N GLN A 136 3.48 -8.66 -8.30
CA GLN A 136 4.54 -7.65 -8.18
C GLN A 136 5.34 -7.78 -6.89
N ASP A 137 6.55 -7.23 -6.86
CA ASP A 137 7.35 -7.20 -5.64
C ASP A 137 6.71 -6.23 -4.64
N TYR A 138 6.38 -6.68 -3.44
CA TYR A 138 5.64 -5.87 -2.44
C TYR A 138 6.25 -5.99 -1.04
N SER A 139 5.88 -5.06 -0.17
CA SER A 139 6.27 -5.04 1.24
C SER A 139 5.02 -5.04 2.12
N ILE A 140 5.11 -5.63 3.31
CA ILE A 140 4.04 -5.60 4.32
C ILE A 140 4.53 -4.84 5.54
N ILE A 141 3.68 -3.99 6.12
CA ILE A 141 3.83 -3.45 7.47
C ILE A 141 2.71 -4.02 8.32
N TYR A 142 3.07 -4.56 9.47
CA TYR A 142 2.15 -5.11 10.44
C TYR A 142 2.29 -4.32 11.73
N PHE A 143 1.32 -3.47 12.03
CA PHE A 143 1.23 -2.77 13.29
C PHE A 143 0.59 -3.69 14.32
N HIS A 144 1.41 -4.14 15.27
CA HIS A 144 1.00 -5.11 16.26
C HIS A 144 0.24 -4.48 17.45
N TYR A 145 0.34 -3.18 17.65
CA TYR A 145 -0.35 -2.48 18.73
C TYR A 145 -1.87 -2.78 18.76
N GLY A 146 -2.44 -2.82 19.96
CA GLY A 146 -3.87 -3.00 20.22
C GLY A 146 -4.38 -4.45 20.18
N TRP A 147 -3.49 -5.43 20.31
CA TRP A 147 -3.90 -6.81 20.60
C TRP A 147 -4.58 -6.88 21.97
N ARG A 148 -5.82 -7.36 21.98
CA ARG A 148 -6.55 -7.79 23.19
C ARG A 148 -6.69 -9.31 23.16
N ARG A 149 -6.81 -9.98 24.32
CA ARG A 149 -6.97 -11.45 24.39
C ARG A 149 -8.14 -11.99 23.55
N CYS A 150 -9.18 -11.18 23.39
CA CYS A 150 -10.37 -11.48 22.58
C CYS A 150 -10.19 -11.30 21.06
N ASN A 151 -9.16 -10.56 20.61
CA ASN A 151 -8.95 -10.20 19.19
C ASN A 151 -7.82 -11.02 18.54
N LEU A 152 -7.31 -12.04 19.24
CA LEU A 152 -6.23 -12.90 18.79
C LEU A 152 -6.74 -13.92 17.76
N PRO A 153 -6.23 -13.94 16.51
CA PRO A 153 -6.50 -15.05 15.61
C PRO A 153 -5.96 -16.35 16.22
N PRO A 154 -6.73 -17.44 16.23
CA PRO A 154 -6.27 -18.72 16.75
C PRO A 154 -4.94 -19.16 16.11
N LEU A 155 -4.06 -19.83 16.85
CA LEU A 155 -2.77 -20.32 16.31
C LEU A 155 -2.98 -21.23 15.10
N GLY A 156 -4.02 -22.09 15.13
CA GLY A 156 -4.41 -22.91 13.99
C GLY A 156 -4.79 -22.10 12.76
N TRP A 157 -5.43 -20.93 12.94
CA TRP A 157 -5.74 -20.01 11.84
C TRP A 157 -4.47 -19.38 11.25
N LEU A 158 -3.50 -18.97 12.07
CA LEU A 158 -2.23 -18.43 11.57
C LEU A 158 -1.46 -19.45 10.71
N VAL A 159 -1.49 -20.73 11.09
CA VAL A 159 -0.93 -21.81 10.27
C VAL A 159 -1.69 -21.96 8.95
N ARG A 160 -3.03 -21.97 8.99
CA ARG A 160 -3.87 -22.03 7.78
C ARG A 160 -3.63 -20.85 6.87
N ALA A 161 -3.57 -19.63 7.41
CA ALA A 161 -3.26 -18.41 6.67
C ALA A 161 -1.89 -18.49 6.00
N TYR A 162 -0.85 -18.93 6.73
CA TYR A 162 0.48 -19.13 6.13
C TYR A 162 0.46 -20.17 5.00
N ARG A 163 -0.32 -21.25 5.12
CA ARG A 163 -0.43 -22.29 4.09
C ARG A 163 -1.26 -21.85 2.88
N ALA A 164 -2.34 -21.10 3.10
CA ALA A 164 -3.20 -20.54 2.07
C ALA A 164 -2.47 -19.54 1.16
N LEU A 165 -1.48 -18.82 1.71
CA LEU A 165 -0.56 -18.03 0.91
C LEU A 165 0.40 -18.95 0.16
N ASP A 166 0.08 -19.22 -1.11
CA ASP A 166 0.89 -20.05 -2.00
C ASP A 166 2.31 -19.49 -2.24
N ARG A 167 3.08 -20.16 -3.11
CA ARG A 167 4.47 -19.76 -3.42
C ARG A 167 4.56 -18.34 -4.01
N ARG A 168 3.57 -17.87 -4.75
CA ARG A 168 3.56 -16.56 -5.44
C ARG A 168 3.62 -15.43 -4.42
N PHE A 169 2.77 -15.49 -3.38
CA PHE A 169 2.74 -14.52 -2.27
C PHE A 169 4.09 -14.48 -1.53
N LYS A 170 4.60 -15.64 -1.14
CA LYS A 170 5.84 -15.76 -0.37
C LYS A 170 7.08 -15.33 -1.15
N LYS A 171 7.11 -15.52 -2.47
CA LYS A 171 8.27 -15.20 -3.31
C LYS A 171 8.40 -13.69 -3.52
N ASN A 172 7.29 -13.01 -3.80
CA ASN A 172 7.28 -11.61 -4.22
C ASN A 172 7.20 -10.62 -3.05
N LEU A 173 6.80 -11.09 -1.85
CA LEU A 173 7.06 -10.37 -0.61
C LEU A 173 8.56 -10.12 -0.44
N LYS A 174 8.99 -8.87 -0.26
CA LYS A 174 10.40 -8.51 -0.03
C LYS A 174 10.70 -8.21 1.42
N SER A 175 9.79 -7.51 2.08
CA SER A 175 9.95 -7.12 3.48
C SER A 175 8.61 -7.26 4.21
N LEU A 176 8.63 -7.84 5.40
CA LEU A 176 7.55 -7.85 6.37
C LEU A 176 8.02 -7.11 7.62
N TYR A 177 7.61 -5.87 7.78
CA TYR A 177 7.92 -5.03 8.93
C TYR A 177 6.90 -5.26 10.04
N ILE A 178 7.31 -5.77 11.19
CA ILE A 178 6.47 -5.91 12.38
C ILE A 178 6.78 -4.75 13.30
N VAL A 179 5.81 -3.84 13.47
CA VAL A 179 5.95 -2.58 14.22
C VAL A 179 5.33 -2.73 15.61
N HIS A 180 6.05 -2.29 16.64
CA HIS A 180 5.74 -2.46 18.07
C HIS A 180 5.56 -3.94 18.48
N PRO A 181 6.56 -4.81 18.23
CA PRO A 181 6.45 -6.21 18.62
C PRO A 181 6.36 -6.38 20.13
N THR A 182 5.44 -7.24 20.60
CA THR A 182 5.34 -7.64 22.03
C THR A 182 6.14 -8.91 22.32
N CYS A 183 6.28 -9.25 23.61
CA CYS A 183 6.86 -10.52 24.04
C CYS A 183 6.10 -11.75 23.50
N LEU A 184 4.78 -11.66 23.30
CA LEU A 184 3.96 -12.73 22.74
C LEU A 184 4.38 -13.10 21.31
N LEU A 185 4.75 -12.12 20.48
CA LEU A 185 5.28 -12.39 19.13
C LEU A 185 6.60 -13.17 19.15
N ARG A 186 7.39 -13.07 20.24
CA ARG A 186 8.62 -13.85 20.43
C ARG A 186 8.31 -15.33 20.73
N ILE A 187 7.22 -15.58 21.46
CA ILE A 187 6.72 -16.93 21.76
C ILE A 187 6.15 -17.55 20.47
N ILE A 188 5.26 -16.84 19.77
CA ILE A 188 4.70 -17.24 18.47
C ILE A 188 5.83 -17.58 17.49
N ARG A 189 6.85 -16.73 17.34
CA ARG A 189 8.00 -17.03 16.48
C ARG A 189 8.67 -18.37 16.80
N THR A 190 8.81 -18.72 18.08
CA THR A 190 9.47 -19.96 18.52
C THR A 190 8.63 -21.19 18.15
N VAL A 191 7.31 -21.09 18.27
CA VAL A 191 6.34 -22.14 17.90
C VAL A 191 6.25 -22.32 16.38
N PHE A 192 6.31 -21.22 15.61
CA PHE A 192 6.18 -21.26 14.14
C PHE A 192 7.50 -21.47 13.38
N LYS A 193 8.65 -21.41 14.06
CA LYS A 193 9.98 -21.63 13.47
C LYS A 193 10.12 -22.91 12.62
N PRO A 194 9.60 -24.10 13.01
CA PRO A 194 9.71 -25.29 12.17
C PRO A 194 8.87 -25.24 10.89
N MET A 195 7.88 -24.33 10.82
CA MET A 195 6.93 -24.24 9.69
C MET A 195 7.30 -23.15 8.68
N ILE A 196 8.14 -22.19 9.08
CA ILE A 196 8.54 -21.05 8.25
C ILE A 196 9.89 -21.34 7.57
N SER A 197 9.93 -21.17 6.25
CA SER A 197 11.20 -21.27 5.50
C SER A 197 12.23 -20.24 5.96
N THR A 198 13.49 -20.63 6.07
CA THR A 198 14.64 -19.74 6.34
C THR A 198 14.75 -18.58 5.36
N LYS A 199 14.27 -18.73 4.11
CA LYS A 199 14.21 -17.65 3.12
C LYS A 199 13.13 -16.62 3.42
N PHE A 200 12.02 -17.05 4.02
CA PHE A 200 10.92 -16.16 4.42
C PHE A 200 11.27 -15.43 5.71
N GLU A 201 11.90 -16.11 6.68
CA GLU A 201 12.36 -15.47 7.93
C GLU A 201 13.30 -14.29 7.68
N ARG A 202 14.18 -14.38 6.67
CA ARG A 202 15.09 -13.27 6.28
C ARG A 202 14.37 -12.01 5.77
N LYS A 203 13.08 -12.10 5.49
CA LYS A 203 12.26 -10.98 5.04
C LYS A 203 11.53 -10.30 6.20
N VAL A 204 11.58 -10.85 7.41
CA VAL A 204 10.86 -10.33 8.58
C VAL A 204 11.78 -9.37 9.34
N PHE A 205 11.33 -8.12 9.50
CA PHE A 205 12.05 -7.05 10.15
C PHE A 205 11.23 -6.54 11.33
N TYR A 206 11.82 -6.49 12.53
CA TYR A 206 11.16 -5.98 13.72
C TYR A 206 11.52 -4.52 13.94
N ILE A 207 10.51 -3.67 14.09
CA ILE A 207 10.64 -2.23 14.27
C ILE A 207 9.99 -1.87 15.60
N ASN A 208 10.80 -1.41 16.55
CA ASN A 208 10.30 -1.12 17.89
C ASN A 208 9.58 0.23 17.96
N TYR A 209 9.95 1.16 17.07
CA TYR A 209 9.49 2.55 17.11
C TYR A 209 9.14 3.10 15.73
N LEU A 210 8.21 4.06 15.68
CA LEU A 210 7.76 4.68 14.43
C LEU A 210 8.87 5.47 13.72
N HIS A 211 9.83 6.06 14.46
CA HIS A 211 10.95 6.77 13.83
C HIS A 211 11.85 5.86 12.99
N GLN A 212 12.04 4.60 13.41
CA GLN A 212 12.79 3.61 12.63
C GLN A 212 12.01 3.17 11.39
N LEU A 213 10.68 3.12 11.48
CA LEU A 213 9.82 2.88 10.32
C LEU A 213 9.97 4.00 9.27
N ARG A 214 10.06 5.26 9.71
CA ARG A 214 10.28 6.45 8.85
C ARG A 214 11.59 6.41 8.07
N GLU A 215 12.61 5.73 8.58
CA GLU A 215 13.89 5.56 7.88
C GLU A 215 13.80 4.58 6.70
N VAL A 216 12.86 3.63 6.77
CA VAL A 216 12.75 2.52 5.83
C VAL A 216 11.56 2.68 4.87
N VAL A 217 10.49 3.30 5.33
CA VAL A 217 9.24 3.56 4.60
C VAL A 217 9.02 5.08 4.51
N ARG A 218 8.48 5.58 3.39
CA ARG A 218 8.07 6.99 3.31
C ARG A 218 6.81 7.18 4.14
N CYS A 219 6.96 7.71 5.35
CA CYS A 219 5.82 7.94 6.23
C CYS A 219 4.97 9.15 5.84
N ASP A 220 5.39 9.94 4.85
CA ASP A 220 4.58 11.06 4.33
C ASP A 220 3.28 10.58 3.65
N GLN A 221 3.19 9.28 3.31
CA GLN A 221 1.98 8.65 2.77
C GLN A 221 1.26 7.74 3.80
N LEU A 222 1.88 7.51 4.97
CA LEU A 222 1.40 6.60 6.00
C LEU A 222 0.75 7.41 7.13
N VAL A 223 -0.56 7.60 7.06
CA VAL A 223 -1.33 8.21 8.17
C VAL A 223 -1.44 7.22 9.32
N ILE A 224 -0.42 7.17 10.18
CA ILE A 224 -0.42 6.26 11.32
C ILE A 224 -1.59 6.67 12.24
N PRO A 225 -2.54 5.76 12.55
CA PRO A 225 -3.63 6.05 13.47
C PRO A 225 -3.10 6.60 14.79
N ARG A 226 -3.81 7.60 15.37
CA ARG A 226 -3.35 8.32 16.57
C ARG A 226 -3.08 7.38 17.73
N GLU A 227 -3.83 6.30 17.82
CA GLU A 227 -3.71 5.27 18.85
C GLU A 227 -2.31 4.62 18.82
N ILE A 228 -1.75 4.42 17.62
CA ILE A 228 -0.40 3.87 17.44
C ILE A 228 0.65 4.94 17.74
N GLU A 229 0.40 6.20 17.36
CA GLU A 229 1.29 7.32 17.70
C GLU A 229 1.35 7.56 19.21
N ASP A 230 0.21 7.48 19.89
CA ASP A 230 0.08 7.57 21.34
C ASP A 230 0.83 6.41 22.01
N HIS A 231 0.69 5.20 21.48
CA HIS A 231 1.46 4.06 21.98
C HIS A 231 2.97 4.23 21.79
N ASP A 232 3.43 4.64 20.60
CA ASP A 232 4.86 4.92 20.34
C ASP A 232 5.39 6.02 21.28
N ARG A 233 4.58 7.04 21.58
CA ARG A 233 4.88 8.08 22.58
C ARG A 233 4.97 7.53 23.99
N MET A 234 4.08 6.62 24.40
CA MET A 234 4.13 5.97 25.71
C MET A 234 5.37 5.08 25.87
N LEU A 235 5.84 4.46 24.78
CA LEU A 235 7.10 3.70 24.76
C LEU A 235 8.35 4.59 24.85
N PHE A 236 8.21 5.91 24.59
CA PHE A 236 9.28 6.89 24.61
C PHE A 236 9.28 7.72 25.91
N GLN A 237 10.35 7.62 26.72
CA GLN A 237 10.58 8.60 27.80
C GLN A 237 10.94 9.98 27.21
N PRO A 238 10.45 11.10 27.79
CA PRO A 238 10.65 12.43 27.24
C PRO A 238 12.10 12.89 27.44
N GLY A 239 12.93 12.76 26.39
CA GLY A 239 14.33 13.18 26.49
C GLY A 239 15.19 13.21 25.22
N LYS A 240 14.70 12.73 24.06
CA LYS A 240 15.46 12.84 22.80
C LYS A 240 14.53 13.18 21.65
N LEU A 241 14.32 14.49 21.44
CA LEU A 241 13.77 14.99 20.18
C LEU A 241 14.82 14.77 19.09
N CYS A 242 14.45 13.99 18.07
CA CYS A 242 15.19 13.92 16.82
C CYS A 242 14.88 15.21 16.05
N GLU A 243 15.89 16.08 15.92
CA GLU A 243 15.79 17.23 15.02
C GLU A 243 15.47 16.73 13.61
N LYS A 244 14.45 17.31 12.97
CA LYS A 244 14.28 17.18 11.52
C LYS A 244 15.59 17.66 10.89
N PRO A 245 16.24 16.89 10.00
CA PRO A 245 17.41 17.39 9.31
C PRO A 245 17.04 18.71 8.62
N PRO A 246 17.92 19.73 8.66
CA PRO A 246 17.63 21.02 8.07
C PRO A 246 17.25 20.83 6.59
N LEU A 247 16.16 21.50 6.16
CA LEU A 247 15.77 21.57 4.76
C LEU A 247 16.96 22.07 3.95
N SER A 248 17.63 21.18 3.22
CA SER A 248 18.66 21.57 2.27
C SER A 248 18.01 22.52 1.24
N PRO A 249 18.65 23.65 0.91
CA PRO A 249 18.08 24.61 -0.03
C PRO A 249 17.78 23.93 -1.38
N LEU A 250 16.58 24.19 -1.93
CA LEU A 250 16.17 23.64 -3.22
C LEU A 250 17.15 24.10 -4.31
N LEU A 251 17.74 23.14 -5.01
CA LEU A 251 18.60 23.43 -6.16
C LEU A 251 17.73 23.87 -7.35
N PRO A 252 18.18 24.82 -8.20
CA PRO A 252 17.46 25.15 -9.44
C PRO A 252 17.25 23.95 -10.37
N THR A 253 18.15 22.96 -10.28
CA THR A 253 18.15 21.71 -11.06
C THR A 253 17.28 20.61 -10.45
N GLN A 254 16.73 20.81 -9.25
CA GLN A 254 15.94 19.81 -8.53
C GLN A 254 14.77 19.28 -9.39
N GLN A 255 14.67 17.96 -9.53
CA GLN A 255 13.62 17.29 -10.32
C GLN A 255 12.66 16.47 -9.45
N PHE A 256 13.11 15.90 -8.33
CA PHE A 256 12.29 15.07 -7.43
C PHE A 256 11.86 15.85 -6.18
N GLY A 257 10.71 15.49 -5.60
CA GLY A 257 10.25 16.07 -4.33
C GLY A 257 9.71 17.50 -4.41
N VAL A 258 9.47 18.01 -5.62
CA VAL A 258 9.08 19.41 -5.89
C VAL A 258 7.83 19.48 -6.76
N THR A 259 7.21 20.66 -6.84
CA THR A 259 6.03 20.86 -7.69
C THR A 259 6.40 20.82 -9.17
N LEU A 260 5.48 20.32 -10.00
CA LEU A 260 5.65 20.33 -11.47
C LEU A 260 5.95 21.74 -12.00
N LYS A 261 5.24 22.74 -11.46
CA LYS A 261 5.42 24.16 -11.80
C LYS A 261 6.84 24.67 -11.47
N PHE A 262 7.42 24.23 -10.35
CA PHE A 262 8.80 24.58 -10.00
C PHE A 262 9.78 24.05 -11.05
N ILE A 263 9.64 22.79 -11.45
CA ILE A 263 10.55 22.15 -12.41
C ILE A 263 10.48 22.89 -13.75
N LEU A 264 9.28 23.10 -14.29
CA LEU A 264 9.09 23.73 -15.60
C LEU A 264 9.53 25.20 -15.61
N ARG A 265 9.34 25.94 -14.51
CA ARG A 265 9.82 27.33 -14.39
C ARG A 265 11.35 27.41 -14.49
N ASN A 266 12.07 26.43 -13.97
CA ASN A 266 13.53 26.38 -14.02
C ASN A 266 14.08 25.78 -15.33
N HIS A 267 13.20 25.29 -16.23
CA HIS A 267 13.57 24.71 -17.53
C HIS A 267 12.76 25.39 -18.65
N PRO A 268 13.05 26.66 -18.97
CA PRO A 268 12.28 27.42 -19.94
C PRO A 268 12.28 26.73 -21.31
N GLY A 269 11.09 26.57 -21.89
CA GLY A 269 10.88 25.89 -23.17
C GLY A 269 10.53 24.40 -23.05
N ALA A 270 10.74 23.78 -21.89
CA ALA A 270 10.28 22.42 -21.63
C ALA A 270 8.76 22.40 -21.39
N LYS A 271 8.03 21.52 -22.10
CA LYS A 271 6.60 21.25 -21.83
C LYS A 271 6.38 20.11 -20.83
N VAL A 272 7.41 19.29 -20.66
CA VAL A 272 7.47 18.11 -19.79
C VAL A 272 8.80 18.17 -19.03
N PRO A 273 8.86 17.80 -17.73
CA PRO A 273 10.08 17.69 -16.95
C PRO A 273 11.20 16.96 -17.69
N PRO A 274 12.43 17.52 -17.78
CA PRO A 274 13.54 16.89 -18.50
C PRO A 274 13.83 15.46 -18.05
N VAL A 275 13.79 15.19 -16.74
CA VAL A 275 13.99 13.83 -16.20
C VAL A 275 13.00 12.82 -16.78
N VAL A 276 11.75 13.22 -17.03
CA VAL A 276 10.72 12.34 -17.59
C VAL A 276 11.03 12.06 -19.06
N THR A 277 11.37 13.11 -19.83
CA THR A 277 11.74 12.97 -21.24
C THR A 277 12.96 12.06 -21.40
N ASP A 278 14.02 12.29 -20.65
CA ASP A 278 15.27 11.51 -20.70
C ASP A 278 15.02 10.03 -20.38
N ILE A 279 14.24 9.76 -19.33
CA ILE A 279 13.89 8.39 -18.93
C ILE A 279 13.02 7.71 -19.99
N VAL A 280 11.99 8.39 -20.48
CA VAL A 280 11.05 7.84 -21.45
C VAL A 280 11.75 7.55 -22.79
N GLU A 281 12.62 8.44 -23.26
CA GLU A 281 13.41 8.22 -24.48
C GLU A 281 14.35 7.01 -24.34
N PHE A 282 15.04 6.89 -23.21
CA PHE A 282 15.86 5.71 -22.92
C PHE A 282 15.04 4.42 -22.90
N LEU A 283 13.86 4.44 -22.25
CA LEU A 283 12.99 3.26 -22.15
C LEU A 283 12.31 2.90 -23.48
N ARG A 284 11.99 3.88 -24.33
CA ARG A 284 11.53 3.60 -25.71
C ARG A 284 12.60 2.84 -26.49
N LYS A 285 13.87 3.25 -26.34
CA LYS A 285 14.99 2.64 -27.07
C LYS A 285 15.40 1.26 -26.55
N HIS A 286 15.31 1.03 -25.24
CA HIS A 286 15.89 -0.17 -24.60
C HIS A 286 14.91 -1.00 -23.76
N GLY A 287 13.78 -0.42 -23.34
CA GLY A 287 12.85 -1.01 -22.36
C GLY A 287 11.65 -1.74 -22.94
N LEU A 288 11.22 -1.45 -24.18
CA LEU A 288 9.95 -1.97 -24.73
C LEU A 288 9.86 -3.49 -24.81
N SER A 289 10.98 -4.19 -24.95
CA SER A 289 11.05 -5.65 -25.00
C SER A 289 11.51 -6.29 -23.68
N THR A 290 11.68 -5.51 -22.60
CA THR A 290 12.21 -6.02 -21.33
C THR A 290 11.11 -6.65 -20.48
N PRO A 291 11.19 -7.95 -20.14
CA PRO A 291 10.17 -8.61 -19.33
C PRO A 291 9.99 -7.97 -17.94
N GLY A 292 8.74 -7.65 -17.60
CA GLY A 292 8.38 -7.06 -16.31
C GLY A 292 8.85 -5.62 -16.11
N ILE A 293 9.01 -4.85 -17.20
CA ILE A 293 9.26 -3.40 -17.12
C ILE A 293 8.21 -2.72 -16.22
N PHE A 294 8.61 -1.76 -15.37
CA PHE A 294 7.80 -1.16 -14.29
C PHE A 294 7.38 -2.07 -13.12
N ARG A 295 7.36 -3.39 -13.28
CA ARG A 295 6.99 -4.35 -12.22
C ARG A 295 8.16 -4.76 -11.31
N ARG A 296 9.36 -4.90 -11.87
CA ARG A 296 10.54 -5.36 -11.11
C ARG A 296 11.13 -4.24 -10.26
N SER A 297 11.54 -4.57 -9.03
CA SER A 297 12.17 -3.62 -8.11
C SER A 297 13.66 -3.44 -8.34
N VAL A 298 14.18 -2.32 -7.86
CA VAL A 298 15.60 -1.96 -7.84
C VAL A 298 16.01 -1.60 -6.41
N SER A 299 17.31 -1.63 -6.11
CA SER A 299 17.83 -1.29 -4.78
C SER A 299 17.48 0.16 -4.41
N ILE A 300 16.99 0.37 -3.19
CA ILE A 300 16.68 1.71 -2.65
C ILE A 300 17.92 2.61 -2.67
N GLN A 301 19.10 2.05 -2.37
CA GLN A 301 20.35 2.81 -2.38
C GLN A 301 20.70 3.31 -3.78
N GLU A 302 20.43 2.49 -4.79
CA GLU A 302 20.66 2.85 -6.19
C GLU A 302 19.68 3.93 -6.66
N VAL A 303 18.39 3.80 -6.32
CA VAL A 303 17.38 4.82 -6.62
C VAL A 303 17.77 6.17 -6.00
N ARG A 304 18.14 6.20 -4.71
CA ARG A 304 18.57 7.43 -4.02
C ARG A 304 19.79 8.07 -4.66
N LEU A 305 20.82 7.27 -4.96
CA LEU A 305 22.03 7.77 -5.64
C LEU A 305 21.67 8.46 -6.96
N TRP A 306 20.74 7.89 -7.73
CA TRP A 306 20.33 8.47 -9.00
C TRP A 306 19.47 9.71 -8.83
N GLN A 307 18.58 9.74 -7.84
CA GLN A 307 17.84 10.95 -7.49
C GLN A 307 18.77 12.10 -7.11
N GLU A 308 19.78 11.85 -6.28
CA GLU A 308 20.79 12.85 -5.88
C GLU A 308 21.55 13.39 -7.09
N ARG A 309 21.99 12.51 -8.00
CA ARG A 309 22.68 12.91 -9.24
C ARG A 309 21.80 13.77 -10.15
N ILE A 310 20.56 13.34 -10.38
CA ILE A 310 19.59 14.06 -11.23
C ILE A 310 19.25 15.42 -10.61
N ASN A 311 18.96 15.46 -9.32
CA ASN A 311 18.66 16.70 -8.59
C ASN A 311 19.85 17.67 -8.60
N GLY A 312 21.07 17.16 -8.54
CA GLY A 312 22.31 17.93 -8.68
C GLY A 312 22.59 18.43 -10.10
N GLY A 313 21.74 18.11 -11.09
CA GLY A 313 21.94 18.48 -12.49
C GLY A 313 23.13 17.77 -13.15
N GLN A 314 23.58 16.65 -12.60
CA GLN A 314 24.69 15.90 -13.19
C GLN A 314 24.22 15.21 -14.48
N PRO A 315 25.07 15.15 -15.53
CA PRO A 315 24.76 14.40 -16.73
C PRO A 315 24.56 12.92 -16.40
N VAL A 316 23.45 12.36 -16.86
CA VAL A 316 23.08 10.97 -16.59
C VAL A 316 23.24 10.14 -17.85
N ALA A 317 24.17 9.19 -17.83
CA ALA A 317 24.36 8.22 -18.90
C ALA A 317 23.71 6.88 -18.51
N TYR A 318 22.64 6.52 -19.21
CA TYR A 318 21.95 5.26 -18.99
C TYR A 318 22.67 4.10 -19.71
N ASP A 319 22.91 3.00 -19.00
CA ASP A 319 23.51 1.77 -19.50
C ASP A 319 22.34 0.82 -19.85
N ALA A 320 22.26 0.39 -21.10
CA ALA A 320 21.15 -0.42 -21.61
C ALA A 320 20.99 -1.74 -20.87
N ASP A 321 22.07 -2.33 -20.36
CA ASP A 321 22.03 -3.65 -19.71
C ASP A 321 21.67 -3.56 -18.22
N LYS A 322 21.88 -2.39 -17.61
CA LYS A 322 21.75 -2.22 -16.14
C LYS A 322 20.58 -1.32 -15.75
N HIS A 323 20.32 -0.27 -16.52
CA HIS A 323 19.48 0.83 -16.04
C HIS A 323 18.04 0.77 -16.55
N VAL A 324 17.63 -0.24 -17.32
CA VAL A 324 16.23 -0.36 -17.80
C VAL A 324 15.22 -0.41 -16.64
N HIS A 325 15.42 -1.30 -15.66
CA HIS A 325 14.52 -1.37 -14.50
C HIS A 325 14.68 -0.17 -13.57
N LEU A 326 15.89 0.39 -13.46
CA LEU A 326 16.15 1.59 -12.66
C LEU A 326 15.41 2.80 -13.21
N SER A 327 15.52 3.07 -14.52
CA SER A 327 14.80 4.13 -15.21
C SER A 327 13.29 3.97 -15.06
N ALA A 328 12.77 2.74 -15.14
CA ALA A 328 11.36 2.46 -14.90
C ALA A 328 10.94 2.78 -13.45
N VAL A 329 11.74 2.42 -12.45
CA VAL A 329 11.47 2.77 -11.04
C VAL A 329 11.59 4.28 -10.82
N LEU A 330 12.57 4.95 -11.42
CA LEU A 330 12.73 6.41 -11.34
C LEU A 330 11.55 7.16 -11.94
N LEU A 331 10.97 6.70 -13.05
CA LEU A 331 9.77 7.30 -13.64
C LEU A 331 8.58 7.25 -12.67
N LYS A 332 8.32 6.08 -12.07
CA LYS A 332 7.26 5.93 -11.05
C LYS A 332 7.54 6.79 -9.83
N THR A 333 8.79 6.81 -9.40
CA THR A 333 9.24 7.57 -8.23
C THR A 333 9.09 9.06 -8.44
N PHE A 334 9.38 9.57 -9.65
CA PHE A 334 9.17 10.95 -10.04
C PHE A 334 7.71 11.35 -9.84
N LEU A 335 6.78 10.57 -10.41
CA LEU A 335 5.35 10.84 -10.31
C LEU A 335 4.89 10.87 -8.85
N ARG A 336 5.28 9.85 -8.07
CA ARG A 336 4.91 9.70 -6.66
C ARG A 336 5.50 10.75 -5.72
N GLU A 337 6.61 11.36 -6.10
CA GLU A 337 7.31 12.37 -5.29
C GLU A 337 7.00 13.80 -5.69
N LEU A 338 6.15 14.01 -6.70
CA LEU A 338 5.59 15.34 -6.90
C LEU A 338 4.92 15.79 -5.60
N SER A 339 5.09 17.06 -5.24
CA SER A 339 4.46 17.61 -4.03
C SER A 339 2.92 17.58 -4.07
N GLU A 340 2.37 17.37 -5.26
CA GLU A 340 0.95 17.15 -5.53
C GLU A 340 0.84 16.10 -6.66
N PRO A 341 -0.13 15.17 -6.64
CA PRO A 341 -0.34 14.23 -7.73
C PRO A 341 -0.47 14.92 -9.07
N ILE A 342 -0.06 14.23 -10.13
CA ILE A 342 -0.22 14.73 -11.50
C ILE A 342 -1.69 15.01 -11.83
N THR A 343 -2.63 14.32 -11.19
CA THR A 343 -4.07 14.60 -11.33
C THR A 343 -4.59 15.74 -10.45
N THR A 344 -3.75 16.37 -9.62
CA THR A 344 -4.13 17.35 -8.57
C THR A 344 -4.97 16.78 -7.44
N PHE A 345 -4.90 17.37 -6.24
CA PHE A 345 -5.73 16.94 -5.12
C PHE A 345 -7.22 17.25 -5.34
N ASN A 346 -7.52 18.34 -6.05
CA ASN A 346 -8.89 18.80 -6.29
C ASN A 346 -9.74 17.78 -7.07
N LEU A 347 -9.11 16.97 -7.92
CA LEU A 347 -9.81 15.99 -8.76
C LEU A 347 -9.86 14.58 -8.14
N TYR A 348 -9.15 14.35 -7.02
CA TYR A 348 -9.10 13.03 -6.38
C TYR A 348 -10.51 12.50 -6.04
N GLY A 349 -11.35 13.36 -5.46
CA GLY A 349 -12.73 13.01 -5.11
C GLY A 349 -13.56 12.56 -6.32
N GLU A 350 -13.33 13.13 -7.50
CA GLU A 350 -14.02 12.76 -8.73
C GLU A 350 -13.51 11.44 -9.30
N ILE A 351 -12.21 11.17 -9.18
CA ILE A 351 -11.61 9.89 -9.64
C ILE A 351 -12.23 8.71 -8.89
N VAL A 352 -12.35 8.80 -7.56
CA VAL A 352 -12.84 7.69 -6.70
C VAL A 352 -14.36 7.52 -6.72
N LYS A 353 -15.13 8.47 -7.28
CA LYS A 353 -16.60 8.40 -7.41
C LYS A 353 -17.08 7.55 -8.59
N SER A 354 -16.18 7.06 -9.44
CA SER A 354 -16.54 6.30 -10.66
C SER A 354 -16.99 4.85 -10.40
N ALA A 355 -17.13 4.45 -9.14
CA ALA A 355 -17.59 3.13 -8.74
C ALA A 355 -19.04 2.88 -9.21
N GLY A 356 -19.29 1.76 -9.89
CA GLY A 356 -20.63 1.35 -10.34
C GLY A 356 -21.09 1.92 -11.69
N CYS A 357 -20.34 2.85 -12.31
CA CYS A 357 -20.63 3.33 -13.66
C CYS A 357 -20.32 2.28 -14.74
N LEU A 358 -21.00 2.38 -15.88
CA LEU A 358 -20.71 1.53 -17.05
C LEU A 358 -19.34 1.89 -17.68
N PRO A 359 -18.69 0.95 -18.42
CA PRO A 359 -17.37 1.18 -19.01
C PRO A 359 -17.24 2.45 -19.86
N ASP A 360 -18.26 2.79 -20.67
CA ASP A 360 -18.25 3.99 -21.50
C ASP A 360 -18.42 5.27 -20.66
N GLU A 361 -19.30 5.24 -19.66
CA GLU A 361 -19.49 6.37 -18.72
C GLU A 361 -18.21 6.66 -17.94
N LYS A 362 -17.49 5.62 -17.51
CA LYS A 362 -16.17 5.76 -16.87
C LYS A 362 -15.14 6.42 -17.78
N THR A 363 -15.22 6.14 -19.09
CA THR A 363 -14.30 6.73 -20.08
C THR A 363 -14.59 8.22 -20.29
N GLU A 364 -15.86 8.59 -20.42
CA GLU A 364 -16.27 10.00 -20.51
C GLU A 364 -15.99 10.76 -19.21
N HIS A 365 -16.19 10.13 -18.05
CA HIS A 365 -15.83 10.72 -16.76
C HIS A 365 -14.32 10.95 -16.64
N ALA A 366 -13.51 9.96 -17.04
CA ALA A 366 -12.06 10.12 -17.08
C ALA A 366 -11.63 11.25 -18.01
N LYS A 367 -12.31 11.41 -19.16
CA LYS A 367 -12.09 12.53 -20.07
C LYS A 367 -12.41 13.89 -19.42
N ALA A 368 -13.54 14.02 -18.75
CA ALA A 368 -13.91 15.26 -18.07
C ALA A 368 -12.89 15.67 -16.98
N ILE A 369 -12.35 14.69 -16.24
CA ILE A 369 -11.27 14.90 -15.27
C ILE A 369 -10.01 15.41 -15.99
N VAL A 370 -9.60 14.77 -17.07
CA VAL A 370 -8.41 15.16 -17.85
C VAL A 370 -8.56 16.56 -18.44
N ASP A 371 -9.74 16.90 -18.98
CA ASP A 371 -10.04 18.21 -19.56
C ASP A 371 -10.05 19.34 -18.49
N SER A 372 -10.16 18.99 -17.21
CA SER A 372 -10.12 19.92 -16.07
C SER A 372 -8.70 20.13 -15.50
N LEU A 373 -7.69 19.42 -16.00
CA LEU A 373 -6.33 19.52 -15.49
C LEU A 373 -5.66 20.85 -15.88
N PRO A 374 -4.77 21.39 -15.02
CA PRO A 374 -3.87 22.46 -15.42
C PRO A 374 -3.04 22.06 -16.67
N PRO A 375 -2.65 23.01 -17.53
CA PRO A 375 -1.95 22.71 -18.78
C PRO A 375 -0.67 21.89 -18.59
N GLU A 376 0.12 22.20 -17.55
CA GLU A 376 1.35 21.49 -17.23
C GLU A 376 1.09 20.02 -16.87
N ASN A 377 0.07 19.79 -16.03
CA ASN A 377 -0.35 18.46 -15.60
C ASN A 377 -0.91 17.65 -16.77
N TYR A 378 -1.77 18.26 -17.59
CA TYR A 378 -2.31 17.64 -18.81
C TYR A 378 -1.19 17.20 -19.76
N ASN A 379 -0.22 18.09 -20.04
CA ASN A 379 0.88 17.79 -20.96
C ASN A 379 1.74 16.61 -20.48
N LEU A 380 2.10 16.60 -19.19
CA LEU A 380 2.85 15.49 -18.60
C LEU A 380 2.04 14.20 -18.62
N LEU A 381 0.75 14.26 -18.29
CA LEU A 381 -0.11 13.07 -18.21
C LEU A 381 -0.30 12.46 -19.60
N LYS A 382 -0.57 13.30 -20.61
CA LYS A 382 -0.66 12.89 -22.02
C LYS A 382 0.61 12.19 -22.48
N TYR A 383 1.77 12.83 -22.29
CA TYR A 383 3.07 12.27 -22.69
C TYR A 383 3.36 10.92 -22.03
N LEU A 384 3.07 10.80 -20.74
CA LEU A 384 3.21 9.56 -19.99
C LEU A 384 2.27 8.47 -20.52
N VAL A 385 0.98 8.78 -20.68
CA VAL A 385 -0.04 7.81 -21.09
C VAL A 385 0.22 7.30 -22.52
N GLU A 386 0.65 8.16 -23.43
CA GLU A 386 1.08 7.76 -24.79
C GLU A 386 2.21 6.73 -24.73
N PHE A 387 3.21 6.96 -23.88
CA PHE A 387 4.30 6.01 -23.68
C PHE A 387 3.85 4.71 -23.00
N LEU A 388 2.95 4.76 -22.02
CA LEU A 388 2.40 3.55 -21.39
C LEU A 388 1.57 2.72 -22.37
N ASN A 389 0.83 3.37 -23.28
CA ASN A 389 0.11 2.71 -24.36
C ASN A 389 1.09 1.99 -25.32
N GLU A 390 2.21 2.64 -25.66
CA GLU A 390 3.29 2.03 -26.44
C GLU A 390 3.88 0.80 -25.74
N VAL A 391 4.15 0.87 -24.44
CA VAL A 391 4.61 -0.29 -23.64
C VAL A 391 3.58 -1.42 -23.65
N ALA A 392 2.29 -1.10 -23.48
CA ALA A 392 1.20 -2.08 -23.49
C ALA A 392 1.07 -2.80 -24.84
N SER A 393 1.33 -2.11 -25.95
CA SER A 393 1.32 -2.70 -27.30
C SER A 393 2.40 -3.78 -27.49
N HIS A 394 3.47 -3.75 -26.68
CA HIS A 394 4.57 -4.72 -26.66
C HIS A 394 4.39 -5.82 -25.59
N SER A 395 3.21 -5.90 -24.95
CA SER A 395 2.91 -6.81 -23.84
C SER A 395 3.14 -8.29 -24.12
N ARG A 396 3.11 -8.72 -25.40
CA ARG A 396 3.45 -10.10 -25.80
C ARG A 396 4.90 -10.48 -25.44
N VAL A 397 5.81 -9.50 -25.38
CA VAL A 397 7.24 -9.71 -25.10
C VAL A 397 7.57 -9.23 -23.68
N ASN A 398 7.18 -8.00 -23.33
CA ASN A 398 7.52 -7.42 -22.04
C ASN A 398 6.61 -7.88 -20.88
N LEU A 399 5.52 -8.60 -21.16
CA LEU A 399 4.55 -9.15 -20.20
C LEU A 399 3.73 -8.11 -19.41
N MET A 400 3.74 -6.84 -19.85
CA MET A 400 3.04 -5.73 -19.20
C MET A 400 1.90 -5.23 -20.07
N ASN A 401 0.73 -5.88 -19.93
CA ASN A 401 -0.51 -5.42 -20.56
C ASN A 401 -1.08 -4.18 -19.84
N THR A 402 -2.15 -3.59 -20.39
CA THR A 402 -2.78 -2.39 -19.85
C THR A 402 -3.23 -2.55 -18.39
N SER A 403 -3.76 -3.72 -18.01
CA SER A 403 -4.18 -3.99 -16.63
C SER A 403 -2.99 -4.01 -15.66
N ASN A 404 -1.90 -4.71 -16.02
CA ASN A 404 -0.68 -4.74 -15.23
C ASN A 404 -0.06 -3.34 -15.05
N LEU A 405 -0.04 -2.54 -16.12
CA LEU A 405 0.45 -1.16 -16.06
C LEU A 405 -0.45 -0.28 -15.20
N ALA A 406 -1.77 -0.42 -15.32
CA ALA A 406 -2.73 0.33 -14.53
C ALA A 406 -2.59 0.06 -13.03
N THR A 407 -2.37 -1.19 -12.62
CA THR A 407 -2.11 -1.56 -11.22
C THR A 407 -0.86 -0.91 -10.66
N VAL A 408 0.18 -0.76 -11.50
CA VAL A 408 1.45 -0.16 -11.09
C VAL A 408 1.35 1.38 -11.09
N PHE A 409 0.66 1.97 -12.06
CA PHE A 409 0.63 3.44 -12.22
C PHE A 409 -0.53 4.11 -11.49
N GLY A 410 -1.66 3.45 -11.24
CA GLY A 410 -2.81 3.99 -10.50
C GLY A 410 -2.44 4.81 -9.26
N PRO A 411 -1.73 4.21 -8.26
CA PRO A 411 -1.32 4.92 -7.05
C PRO A 411 -0.23 5.98 -7.27
N ASN A 412 0.41 6.00 -8.45
CA ASN A 412 1.41 6.99 -8.84
C ASN A 412 0.81 8.17 -9.63
N LEU A 413 -0.44 8.06 -10.09
CA LEU A 413 -1.13 9.14 -10.81
C LEU A 413 -1.97 10.01 -9.87
N ALA A 414 -2.57 9.39 -8.85
CA ALA A 414 -3.47 10.03 -7.92
C ALA A 414 -3.30 9.43 -6.52
N TRP A 415 -3.33 10.29 -5.51
CA TRP A 415 -3.40 9.91 -4.11
C TRP A 415 -4.07 11.03 -3.32
N PRO A 416 -4.72 10.73 -2.19
CA PRO A 416 -5.22 11.74 -1.28
C PRO A 416 -4.03 12.31 -0.49
N GLY A 417 -4.06 13.61 -0.16
CA GLY A 417 -2.95 14.29 0.54
C GLY A 417 -2.63 13.65 1.89
N ASP A 418 -3.43 13.95 2.91
CA ASP A 418 -3.21 13.49 4.29
C ASP A 418 -4.10 12.29 4.66
N GLN A 419 -4.64 11.54 3.69
CA GLN A 419 -5.54 10.41 3.96
C GLN A 419 -4.91 9.11 3.46
N GLN A 420 -5.32 7.98 4.03
CA GLN A 420 -4.96 6.67 3.50
C GLN A 420 -5.85 6.30 2.33
N ILE A 421 -5.29 5.56 1.38
CA ILE A 421 -6.03 4.99 0.27
C ILE A 421 -6.62 3.68 0.74
N THR A 422 -7.95 3.61 0.78
CA THR A 422 -8.63 2.33 1.03
C THR A 422 -8.50 1.42 -0.19
N LEU A 423 -8.65 0.11 0.00
CA LEU A 423 -8.59 -0.85 -1.11
C LEU A 423 -9.62 -0.53 -2.20
N SER A 424 -10.84 -0.12 -1.82
CA SER A 424 -11.89 0.24 -2.78
C SER A 424 -11.51 1.47 -3.60
N GLN A 425 -10.87 2.47 -3.00
CA GLN A 425 -10.34 3.65 -3.69
C GLN A 425 -9.22 3.25 -4.65
N LEU A 426 -8.29 2.41 -4.22
CA LEU A 426 -7.20 1.93 -5.07
C LEU A 426 -7.70 1.21 -6.33
N LEU A 427 -8.76 0.41 -6.22
CA LEU A 427 -9.40 -0.21 -7.38
C LEU A 427 -9.93 0.86 -8.35
N GLN A 428 -10.49 1.97 -7.86
CA GLN A 428 -10.90 3.09 -8.72
C GLN A 428 -9.71 3.81 -9.35
N LEU A 429 -8.59 3.95 -8.63
CA LEU A 429 -7.36 4.55 -9.19
C LEU A 429 -6.77 3.69 -10.31
N ASN A 430 -6.73 2.37 -10.10
CA ASN A 430 -6.28 1.42 -11.12
C ASN A 430 -7.24 1.42 -12.31
N GLU A 431 -8.55 1.43 -12.08
CA GLU A 431 -9.53 1.54 -13.14
C GLU A 431 -9.37 2.84 -13.93
N PHE A 432 -9.17 3.98 -13.26
CA PHE A 432 -8.91 5.26 -13.92
C PHE A 432 -7.65 5.20 -14.79
N ALA A 433 -6.54 4.69 -14.25
CA ALA A 433 -5.30 4.48 -15.02
C ALA A 433 -5.50 3.54 -16.22
N TYR A 434 -6.29 2.47 -16.05
CA TYR A 434 -6.64 1.56 -17.13
C TYR A 434 -7.38 2.29 -18.26
N ARG A 435 -8.37 3.13 -17.93
CA ARG A 435 -9.12 3.92 -18.91
C ARG A 435 -8.22 4.89 -19.67
N LEU A 436 -7.35 5.62 -18.96
CA LEU A 436 -6.38 6.52 -19.58
C LEU A 436 -5.52 5.79 -20.61
N ILE A 437 -4.96 4.63 -20.28
CA ILE A 437 -4.05 3.89 -21.16
C ILE A 437 -4.80 3.23 -22.32
N SER A 438 -5.95 2.60 -22.06
CA SER A 438 -6.73 1.86 -23.07
C SER A 438 -7.47 2.77 -24.07
N ASN A 439 -7.86 3.97 -23.64
CA ASN A 439 -8.65 4.92 -24.43
C ASN A 439 -7.92 6.25 -24.63
N SER A 440 -6.59 6.21 -24.73
CA SER A 440 -5.74 7.40 -24.77
C SER A 440 -6.13 8.37 -25.89
N SER A 441 -6.41 7.90 -27.10
CA SER A 441 -6.90 8.75 -28.20
C SER A 441 -8.20 9.45 -27.83
N ARG A 442 -9.24 8.70 -27.44
CA ARG A 442 -10.56 9.26 -27.08
C ARG A 442 -10.47 10.29 -25.93
N ILE A 443 -9.60 10.07 -24.96
CA ILE A 443 -9.48 10.93 -23.77
C ILE A 443 -8.66 12.19 -24.06
N PHE A 444 -7.50 12.05 -24.73
CA PHE A 444 -6.53 13.13 -24.93
C PHE A 444 -6.61 13.82 -26.29
N ASP A 445 -7.44 13.36 -27.21
CA ASP A 445 -7.73 14.10 -28.44
C ASP A 445 -8.75 15.21 -28.14
N LEU A 446 -8.44 16.41 -28.64
CA LEU A 446 -9.38 17.52 -28.59
C LEU A 446 -10.57 17.18 -29.51
N PRO A 447 -11.81 17.52 -29.11
CA PRO A 447 -12.88 17.55 -30.10
C PRO A 447 -12.45 18.50 -31.20
N THR A 448 -12.38 18.02 -32.44
CA THR A 448 -12.29 18.86 -33.64
C THR A 448 -13.37 19.93 -33.53
N ARG A 449 -12.96 21.14 -33.15
CA ARG A 449 -13.79 22.35 -33.18
C ARG A 449 -13.44 23.15 -34.41
#